data_AF-A0A7C3U9U0-F1
#
_entry.id   AF-A0A7C3U9U0-F1
#
_cell.length_a   1.000
_cell.length_b   1.000
_cell.length_c   1.000
_cell.angle_alpha   90.00
_cell.angle_beta   90.00
_cell.angle_gamma   90.00
#
_symmetry.space_group_name_H-M   'P 1'
#
loop_
_entity.id
_entity.type
_entity.pdbx_description
1 polymer ?
#
loop_
_entity_poly.entity_id
_entity_poly.type
_entity_poly.pdbx_seq_one_letter_code
_entity_poly.pdbx_strand_id
1 'polypeptide(L)'
;MTLPRVTVWNEFRHEKKDAEVARIYPQGIHEAIAGHLRSQGLAVRTATLDEPDHGLGETVLSQTDVLIWWGHMAHNEVRDDIVERVHRRIVEDGMGLIVLHSGHVSKIFKKLMGTGCMLRWREAGEKERLWVIEPGHPIAAGLPPYFEIPHTEMYGERFDIPAPDTVVLISWFEGGEVFRS
;
A
#
# COMPACT_ATOMS: atom_id res chain seq x y z
N MET A 1 -17.60 -6.99 18.20
CA MET A 1 -16.50 -7.57 17.40
C MET A 1 -15.21 -6.90 17.84
N THR A 2 -14.12 -7.64 18.02
CA THR A 2 -12.80 -7.05 18.33
C THR A 2 -12.25 -6.36 17.08
N LEU A 3 -11.64 -5.18 17.25
CA LEU A 3 -10.98 -4.49 16.14
C LEU A 3 -9.79 -5.33 15.62
N PRO A 4 -9.48 -5.29 14.31
CA PRO A 4 -8.38 -6.05 13.74
C PRO A 4 -7.02 -5.54 14.21
N ARG A 5 -6.04 -6.44 14.28
CA ARG A 5 -4.63 -6.15 14.51
C ARG A 5 -3.94 -5.86 13.19
N VAL A 6 -3.31 -4.70 13.09
CA VAL A 6 -2.70 -4.21 11.85
C VAL A 6 -1.19 -4.18 11.97
N THR A 7 -0.51 -4.66 10.94
CA THR A 7 0.94 -4.44 10.76
C THR A 7 1.14 -3.53 9.57
N VAL A 8 1.80 -2.39 9.76
CA VAL A 8 2.17 -1.46 8.67
C VAL A 8 3.63 -1.69 8.31
N TRP A 9 3.86 -2.31 7.17
CA TRP A 9 5.18 -2.58 6.63
C TRP A 9 5.62 -1.48 5.67
N ASN A 10 6.83 -0.94 5.89
CA ASN A 10 7.40 0.10 5.05
C ASN A 10 8.86 -0.23 4.72
N GLU A 11 9.23 -0.07 3.46
CA GLU A 11 10.62 -0.24 3.01
C GLU A 11 11.61 0.66 3.78
N PHE A 12 11.19 1.87 4.12
CA PHE A 12 11.94 2.82 4.98
C PHE A 12 13.36 3.15 4.49
N ARG A 13 13.55 3.21 3.16
CA ARG A 13 14.83 3.58 2.52
C ARG A 13 14.85 5.03 2.08
N HIS A 14 13.75 5.55 1.53
CA HIS A 14 13.64 6.94 1.07
C HIS A 14 13.82 7.92 2.22
N GLU A 15 13.10 7.71 3.32
CA GLU A 15 13.10 8.61 4.48
C GLU A 15 14.45 8.65 5.22
N LYS A 16 15.34 7.67 4.97
CA LYS A 16 16.72 7.65 5.51
C LYS A 16 17.74 8.30 4.58
N LYS A 17 17.45 8.42 3.28
CA LYS A 17 18.41 8.83 2.25
C LYS A 17 18.11 10.21 1.66
N ASP A 18 16.85 10.61 1.64
CA ASP A 18 16.38 11.86 1.07
C ASP A 18 15.91 12.81 2.18
N ALA A 19 16.56 13.97 2.27
CA ALA A 19 16.28 14.97 3.30
C ALA A 19 14.90 15.63 3.14
N GLU A 20 14.39 15.79 1.91
CA GLU A 20 13.06 16.35 1.68
C GLU A 20 11.98 15.35 2.08
N VAL A 21 12.18 14.06 1.77
CA VAL A 21 11.26 13.01 2.23
C VAL A 21 11.29 12.92 3.76
N ALA A 22 12.48 12.92 4.37
CA ALA A 22 12.62 12.90 5.83
C ALA A 22 11.97 14.12 6.51
N ARG A 23 11.96 15.28 5.85
CA ARG A 23 11.27 16.49 6.37
C ARG A 23 9.76 16.31 6.45
N ILE A 24 9.16 15.54 5.53
CA ILE A 24 7.73 15.23 5.52
C ILE A 24 7.42 14.06 6.45
N TYR A 25 8.23 13.00 6.39
CA TYR A 25 8.07 11.76 7.16
C TYR A 25 9.30 11.49 8.04
N PRO A 26 9.50 12.26 9.13
CA PRO A 26 10.70 12.16 9.97
C PRO A 26 10.83 10.81 10.70
N GLN A 27 9.70 10.10 10.85
CA GLN A 27 9.64 8.76 11.45
C GLN A 27 9.25 7.68 10.42
N GLY A 28 9.23 8.04 9.14
CA GLY A 28 8.79 7.18 8.05
C GLY A 28 7.28 7.14 7.82
N ILE A 29 6.89 6.71 6.63
CA ILE A 29 5.48 6.63 6.19
C ILE A 29 4.68 5.68 7.09
N HIS A 30 5.29 4.56 7.49
CA HIS A 30 4.69 3.59 8.41
C HIS A 30 4.20 4.20 9.72
N GLU A 31 4.96 5.08 10.36
CA GLU A 31 4.53 5.70 11.63
C GLU A 31 3.46 6.76 11.41
N ALA A 32 3.44 7.47 10.28
CA ALA A 32 2.34 8.38 9.95
C ALA A 32 1.01 7.62 9.80
N ILE A 33 1.02 6.50 9.07
CA ILE A 33 -0.16 5.63 8.90
C ILE A 33 -0.54 5.00 10.25
N ALA A 34 0.43 4.41 10.95
CA ALA A 34 0.18 3.72 12.21
C ALA A 34 -0.33 4.68 13.29
N GLY A 35 0.18 5.91 13.35
CA GLY A 35 -0.30 6.96 14.25
C GLY A 35 -1.79 7.27 14.04
N HIS A 36 -2.21 7.44 12.78
CA HIS A 36 -3.62 7.65 12.46
C HIS A 36 -4.47 6.43 12.86
N LEU A 37 -4.09 5.21 12.46
CA LEU A 37 -4.86 4.01 12.77
C LEU A 37 -4.96 3.75 14.28
N ARG A 38 -3.88 3.98 15.05
CA ARG A 38 -3.90 3.91 16.52
C ARG A 38 -4.88 4.93 17.11
N SER A 39 -4.96 6.13 16.56
CA SER A 39 -5.94 7.15 16.99
C SER A 39 -7.40 6.72 16.78
N GLN A 40 -7.65 5.80 15.85
CA GLN A 40 -8.95 5.18 15.61
C GLN A 40 -9.21 3.96 16.52
N GLY A 41 -8.30 3.64 17.45
CA GLY A 41 -8.43 2.54 18.41
C GLY A 41 -7.94 1.17 17.92
N LEU A 42 -7.32 1.09 16.74
CA LEU A 42 -6.76 -0.16 16.22
C LEU A 42 -5.46 -0.54 16.95
N ALA A 43 -5.24 -1.84 17.12
CA ALA A 43 -3.96 -2.36 17.59
C ALA A 43 -2.97 -2.41 16.42
N VAL A 44 -2.00 -1.50 16.38
CA VAL A 44 -1.11 -1.34 15.22
C VAL A 44 0.37 -1.45 15.60
N ARG A 45 1.07 -2.32 14.88
CA ARG A 45 2.54 -2.39 14.87
C ARG A 45 3.11 -1.97 13.53
N THR A 46 4.38 -1.62 13.53
CA THR A 46 5.14 -1.29 12.32
C THR A 46 6.26 -2.31 12.12
N ALA A 47 6.71 -2.45 10.89
CA ALA A 47 7.82 -3.29 10.49
C ALA A 47 8.53 -2.67 9.29
N THR A 48 9.84 -2.87 9.19
CA THR A 48 10.64 -2.31 8.09
C THR A 48 11.57 -3.32 7.44
N LEU A 49 12.04 -3.02 6.23
CA LEU A 49 12.88 -3.93 5.44
C LEU A 49 14.17 -4.37 6.18
N ASP A 50 14.79 -3.46 6.92
CA ASP A 50 16.10 -3.67 7.54
C ASP A 50 16.02 -4.41 8.90
N GLU A 51 14.82 -4.71 9.39
CA GLU A 51 14.64 -5.51 10.61
C GLU A 51 14.92 -7.01 10.38
N PRO A 52 15.22 -7.79 11.43
CA PRO A 52 15.27 -9.25 11.34
C PRO A 52 13.99 -9.80 10.72
N ASP A 53 14.14 -10.66 9.70
CA ASP A 53 13.02 -11.20 8.90
C ASP A 53 12.10 -10.13 8.30
N HIS A 54 12.64 -8.93 8.04
CA HIS A 54 11.90 -7.75 7.58
C HIS A 54 10.78 -7.34 8.55
N GLY A 55 10.90 -7.70 9.83
CA GLY A 55 9.86 -7.53 10.85
C GLY A 55 8.66 -8.47 10.68
N LEU A 56 8.72 -9.43 9.75
CA LEU A 56 7.62 -10.34 9.37
C LEU A 56 7.91 -11.80 9.77
N GLY A 57 8.40 -11.99 10.99
CA GLY A 57 8.54 -13.31 11.62
C GLY A 57 7.20 -14.01 11.83
N GLU A 58 7.21 -15.33 12.04
CA GLU A 58 6.00 -16.15 12.25
C GLU A 58 5.11 -15.62 13.39
N THR A 59 5.70 -15.22 14.52
CA THR A 59 4.96 -14.62 15.65
C THR A 59 4.28 -13.31 15.26
N VAL A 60 4.92 -12.49 14.43
CA VAL A 60 4.34 -11.21 14.01
C VAL A 60 3.15 -11.46 13.07
N LEU A 61 3.33 -12.33 12.08
CA LEU A 61 2.30 -12.62 11.09
C LEU A 61 1.11 -13.42 11.64
N SER A 62 1.33 -14.33 12.59
CA SER A 62 0.23 -15.00 13.31
C SER A 62 -0.60 -14.03 14.18
N GLN A 63 -0.01 -12.87 14.50
CA GLN A 63 -0.66 -11.79 15.23
C GLN A 63 -1.13 -10.62 14.35
N THR A 64 -1.09 -10.79 13.03
CA THR A 64 -1.52 -9.79 12.05
C THR A 64 -2.81 -10.26 11.40
N ASP A 65 -3.85 -9.44 11.50
CA ASP A 65 -5.14 -9.68 10.82
C ASP A 65 -5.15 -8.94 9.46
N VAL A 66 -4.54 -7.75 9.39
CA VAL A 66 -4.34 -7.00 8.15
C VAL A 66 -2.88 -6.50 8.06
N LEU A 67 -2.22 -6.81 6.94
CA LEU A 67 -0.91 -6.29 6.59
C LEU A 67 -1.08 -5.12 5.61
N ILE A 68 -0.49 -3.97 5.91
CA ILE A 68 -0.37 -2.83 4.98
C ILE A 68 1.05 -2.82 4.45
N TRP A 69 1.22 -2.65 3.14
CA TRP A 69 2.52 -2.76 2.48
C TRP A 69 2.84 -1.54 1.62
N TRP A 70 3.94 -0.86 1.94
CA TRP A 70 4.56 0.14 1.09
C TRP A 70 6.02 -0.21 0.81
N GLY A 71 6.46 -0.11 -0.44
CA GLY A 71 7.86 -0.22 -0.83
C GLY A 71 8.09 0.34 -2.22
N HIS A 72 9.34 0.59 -2.60
CA HIS A 72 9.65 1.26 -3.87
C HIS A 72 10.98 0.81 -4.49
N MET A 73 12.12 1.18 -3.88
CA MET A 73 13.43 1.04 -4.54
C MET A 73 14.12 -0.31 -4.28
N ALA A 74 13.65 -1.09 -3.31
CA ALA A 74 14.31 -2.28 -2.78
C ALA A 74 13.38 -3.50 -2.72
N HIS A 75 12.38 -3.59 -3.62
CA HIS A 75 11.50 -4.76 -3.71
C HIS A 75 12.24 -6.09 -3.89
N ASN A 76 13.38 -6.06 -4.58
CA ASN A 76 14.24 -7.22 -4.81
C ASN A 76 14.93 -7.71 -3.53
N GLU A 77 15.13 -6.83 -2.52
CA GLU A 77 15.80 -7.16 -1.26
C GLU A 77 14.91 -7.91 -0.27
N VAL A 78 13.58 -7.88 -0.45
CA VAL A 78 12.65 -8.69 0.35
C VAL A 78 12.91 -10.16 0.03
N ARG A 79 13.33 -10.95 1.02
CA ARG A 79 13.69 -12.36 0.81
C ARG A 79 12.46 -13.19 0.41
N ASP A 80 12.67 -14.16 -0.47
CA ASP A 80 11.58 -14.97 -1.02
C ASP A 80 10.91 -15.85 0.05
N ASP A 81 11.65 -16.31 1.07
CA ASP A 81 11.07 -17.07 2.19
C ASP A 81 10.04 -16.24 2.99
N ILE A 82 10.27 -14.93 3.11
CA ILE A 82 9.33 -14.01 3.75
C ILE A 82 8.11 -13.78 2.85
N VAL A 83 8.31 -13.64 1.54
CA VAL A 83 7.21 -13.50 0.57
C VAL A 83 6.31 -14.73 0.61
N GLU A 84 6.87 -15.94 0.60
CA GLU A 84 6.10 -17.19 0.68
C GLU A 84 5.33 -17.29 2.01
N ARG A 85 5.93 -16.88 3.12
CA ARG A 85 5.26 -16.85 4.43
C ARG A 85 4.06 -15.90 4.42
N VAL A 86 4.24 -14.67 3.92
CA VAL A 86 3.16 -13.68 3.81
C VAL A 86 2.06 -14.18 2.86
N HIS A 87 2.44 -14.73 1.71
CA HIS A 87 1.49 -15.31 0.76
C HIS A 87 0.65 -16.42 1.38
N ARG A 88 1.28 -17.35 2.12
CA ARG A 88 0.59 -18.41 2.85
C ARG A 88 -0.44 -17.85 3.83
N ARG A 89 -0.06 -16.85 4.64
CA ARG A 89 -0.97 -16.19 5.59
C ARG A 89 -2.18 -15.56 4.90
N ILE A 90 -2.01 -15.01 3.71
CA ILE A 90 -3.09 -14.40 2.94
C ILE A 90 -4.02 -15.49 2.37
N VAL A 91 -3.46 -16.48 1.68
CA VAL A 91 -4.24 -17.47 0.90
C VAL A 91 -4.83 -18.57 1.77
N GLU A 92 -4.10 -19.07 2.76
CA GLU A 92 -4.54 -20.19 3.61
C GLU A 92 -5.28 -19.71 4.86
N ASP A 93 -4.82 -18.63 5.49
CA ASP A 93 -5.33 -18.18 6.78
C ASP A 93 -6.25 -16.96 6.71
N GLY A 94 -6.42 -16.36 5.53
CA GLY A 94 -7.32 -15.22 5.30
C GLY A 94 -6.82 -13.88 5.86
N MET A 95 -5.51 -13.71 6.06
CA MET A 95 -4.93 -12.41 6.44
C MET A 95 -5.19 -11.37 5.35
N GLY A 96 -5.73 -10.21 5.71
CA GLY A 96 -5.96 -9.10 4.77
C GLY A 96 -4.64 -8.47 4.32
N LEU A 97 -4.61 -7.94 3.10
CA LEU A 97 -3.49 -7.18 2.55
C LEU A 97 -3.99 -5.88 1.93
N ILE A 98 -3.34 -4.76 2.27
CA ILE A 98 -3.52 -3.46 1.61
C ILE A 98 -2.17 -3.07 1.01
N VAL A 99 -2.09 -3.01 -0.31
CA VAL A 99 -0.88 -2.60 -1.04
C VAL A 99 -1.02 -1.13 -1.43
N LEU A 100 0.00 -0.34 -1.12
CA LEU A 100 -0.03 1.10 -1.33
C LEU A 100 0.93 1.52 -2.43
N HIS A 101 0.44 2.33 -3.37
CA HIS A 101 1.25 3.10 -4.32
C HIS A 101 2.27 2.20 -5.07
N SER A 102 3.57 2.52 -5.01
CA SER A 102 4.69 1.77 -5.59
C SER A 102 4.79 0.31 -5.13
N GLY A 103 4.07 -0.09 -4.07
CA GLY A 103 3.86 -1.48 -3.70
C GLY A 103 3.27 -2.36 -4.81
N HIS A 104 2.71 -1.78 -5.87
CA HIS A 104 2.25 -2.50 -7.06
C HIS A 104 3.35 -3.36 -7.72
N VAL A 105 4.64 -3.04 -7.56
CA VAL A 105 5.75 -3.88 -8.06
C VAL A 105 6.40 -4.76 -6.97
N SER A 106 5.82 -4.81 -5.77
CA SER A 106 6.29 -5.69 -4.71
C SER A 106 6.19 -7.17 -5.08
N LYS A 107 7.13 -7.99 -4.59
CA LYS A 107 7.14 -9.44 -4.83
C LYS A 107 5.82 -10.09 -4.40
N ILE A 108 5.26 -9.68 -3.26
CA ILE A 108 4.02 -10.24 -2.73
C ILE A 108 2.81 -9.89 -3.62
N PHE A 109 2.69 -8.65 -4.08
CA PHE A 109 1.58 -8.25 -4.94
C PHE A 109 1.65 -8.95 -6.30
N LYS A 110 2.84 -8.98 -6.93
CA LYS A 110 3.05 -9.70 -8.19
C LYS A 110 2.74 -11.19 -8.08
N LYS A 111 3.11 -11.83 -6.96
CA LYS A 111 2.81 -13.25 -6.70
C LYS A 111 1.30 -13.50 -6.62
N LEU A 112 0.56 -12.63 -5.94
CA LEU A 112 -0.91 -12.74 -5.83
C LEU A 112 -1.62 -12.46 -7.15
N MET A 113 -1.13 -11.48 -7.92
CA MET A 113 -1.76 -11.05 -9.17
C MET A 113 -1.39 -11.93 -10.39
N GLY A 114 -0.27 -12.65 -10.34
CA GLY A 114 0.20 -13.49 -11.46
C GLY A 114 0.57 -12.72 -12.73
N THR A 115 0.85 -11.42 -12.61
CA THR A 115 1.12 -10.49 -13.73
C THR A 115 2.40 -9.68 -13.49
N GLY A 116 2.78 -8.83 -14.45
CA GLY A 116 3.91 -7.92 -14.28
C GLY A 116 3.62 -6.77 -13.31
N CYS A 117 2.34 -6.42 -13.14
CA CYS A 117 1.88 -5.28 -12.33
C CYS A 117 2.53 -3.95 -12.76
N MET A 118 2.91 -3.84 -14.03
CA MET A 118 3.50 -2.63 -14.60
C MET A 118 2.40 -1.66 -15.02
N LEU A 119 2.75 -0.37 -15.01
CA LEU A 119 1.88 0.75 -15.35
C LEU A 119 2.70 1.86 -16.00
N ARG A 120 2.05 2.85 -16.61
CA ARG A 120 2.70 4.10 -17.01
C ARG A 120 2.83 5.00 -15.80
N TRP A 121 3.91 5.74 -15.69
CA TRP A 121 4.11 6.69 -14.59
C TRP A 121 4.77 7.98 -15.04
N ARG A 122 4.54 9.06 -14.29
CA ARG A 122 5.20 10.36 -14.44
C ARG A 122 5.25 11.09 -13.11
N GLU A 123 6.45 11.50 -12.70
CA GLU A 123 6.65 12.36 -11.53
C GLU A 123 6.75 13.82 -11.98
N ALA A 124 5.62 14.53 -12.01
CA ALA A 124 5.53 15.94 -12.39
C ALA A 124 4.85 16.82 -11.33
N GLY A 125 4.49 16.25 -10.17
CA GLY A 125 3.78 16.96 -9.11
C GLY A 125 2.41 17.46 -9.57
N GLU A 126 1.73 16.69 -10.42
CA GLU A 126 0.44 17.06 -10.99
C GLU A 126 -0.69 16.80 -10.00
N LYS A 127 -1.82 17.47 -10.23
CA LYS A 127 -3.05 17.20 -9.47
C LYS A 127 -3.66 15.86 -9.88
N GLU A 128 -4.08 15.11 -8.88
CA GLU A 128 -4.93 13.93 -9.02
C GLU A 128 -6.31 14.19 -8.43
N ARG A 129 -7.35 13.77 -9.16
CA ARG A 129 -8.71 13.69 -8.66
C ARG A 129 -9.14 12.23 -8.61
N LEU A 130 -9.46 11.74 -7.42
CA LEU A 130 -9.95 10.39 -7.20
C LEU A 130 -11.47 10.41 -7.14
N TRP A 131 -12.12 9.78 -8.12
CA TRP A 131 -13.57 9.63 -8.20
C TRP A 131 -14.02 8.38 -7.46
N VAL A 132 -15.02 8.52 -6.59
CA VAL A 132 -15.72 7.41 -5.96
C VAL A 132 -16.75 6.85 -6.92
N ILE A 133 -16.46 5.70 -7.53
CA ILE A 133 -17.37 5.07 -8.50
C ILE A 133 -18.28 4.01 -7.88
N GLU A 134 -17.91 3.49 -6.71
CA GLU A 134 -18.72 2.55 -5.92
C GLU A 134 -19.06 3.15 -4.54
N PRO A 135 -19.97 4.14 -4.47
CA PRO A 135 -20.28 4.85 -3.21
C PRO A 135 -20.96 3.97 -2.15
N GLY A 136 -21.53 2.83 -2.54
CA GLY A 136 -22.09 1.85 -1.61
C GLY A 136 -21.05 0.93 -0.95
N HIS A 137 -19.80 0.97 -1.40
CA HIS A 137 -18.74 0.11 -0.88
C HIS A 137 -18.24 0.59 0.50
N PRO A 138 -17.97 -0.29 1.48
CA PRO A 138 -17.51 0.12 2.81
C PRO A 138 -16.23 0.98 2.82
N ILE A 139 -15.33 0.77 1.85
CA ILE A 139 -14.11 1.61 1.67
C ILE A 139 -14.47 3.07 1.34
N ALA A 140 -15.59 3.30 0.64
CA ALA A 140 -16.05 4.63 0.27
C ALA A 140 -16.93 5.29 1.34
N ALA A 141 -17.17 4.63 2.48
CA ALA A 141 -18.05 5.14 3.52
C ALA A 141 -17.57 6.50 4.05
N GLY A 142 -18.42 7.52 3.93
CA GLY A 142 -18.13 8.88 4.36
C GLY A 142 -17.26 9.70 3.41
N LEU A 143 -16.83 9.14 2.28
CA LEU A 143 -16.12 9.89 1.25
C LEU A 143 -17.08 10.77 0.43
N PRO A 144 -16.64 11.96 -0.02
CA PRO A 144 -17.35 12.73 -1.03
C PRO A 144 -17.35 12.00 -2.39
N PRO A 145 -18.15 12.45 -3.39
CA PRO A 145 -18.14 11.86 -4.75
C PRO A 145 -16.76 11.83 -5.42
N TYR A 146 -15.88 12.76 -5.04
CA TYR A 146 -14.46 12.75 -5.35
C TYR A 146 -13.68 13.58 -4.34
N PHE A 147 -12.37 13.37 -4.26
CA PHE A 147 -11.44 14.25 -3.57
C PHE A 147 -10.19 14.47 -4.42
N GLU A 148 -9.43 15.51 -4.09
CA GLU A 148 -8.25 15.93 -4.88
C GLU A 148 -6.98 15.90 -4.03
N ILE A 149 -5.90 15.43 -4.64
CA ILE A 149 -4.54 15.52 -4.12
C ILE A 149 -3.80 16.53 -5.01
N PRO A 150 -3.38 17.69 -4.47
CA PRO A 150 -2.80 18.76 -5.29
C PRO A 150 -1.51 18.37 -6.03
N HIS A 151 -0.71 17.48 -5.43
CA HIS A 151 0.56 17.03 -5.97
C HIS A 151 0.75 15.54 -5.71
N THR A 152 0.87 14.76 -6.79
CA THR A 152 1.18 13.33 -6.72
C THR A 152 2.01 12.88 -7.93
N GLU A 153 2.54 11.67 -7.84
CA GLU A 153 3.05 10.94 -9.00
C GLU A 153 1.85 10.38 -9.79
N MET A 154 1.87 10.57 -11.11
CA MET A 154 0.84 10.00 -11.98
C MET A 154 1.14 8.52 -12.21
N TYR A 155 0.13 7.67 -11.99
CA TYR A 155 0.04 6.33 -12.57
C TYR A 155 -1.06 6.29 -13.62
N GLY A 156 -0.86 5.53 -14.69
CA GLY A 156 -1.75 5.53 -15.84
C GLY A 156 -1.99 4.15 -16.43
N GLU A 157 -3.19 3.94 -16.94
CA GLU A 157 -3.56 2.74 -17.68
C GLU A 157 -2.71 2.57 -18.98
N ARG A 158 -2.46 1.35 -19.46
CA ARG A 158 -2.94 0.06 -18.92
C ARG A 158 -2.13 -0.40 -17.71
N PHE A 159 -2.81 -0.68 -16.59
CA PHE A 159 -2.23 -1.33 -15.41
C PHE A 159 -2.34 -2.85 -15.57
N ASP A 160 -1.20 -3.52 -15.66
CA ASP A 160 -1.09 -4.96 -15.89
C ASP A 160 -1.41 -5.78 -14.63
N ILE A 161 -2.70 -5.81 -14.26
CA ILE A 161 -3.27 -6.64 -13.21
C ILE A 161 -4.50 -7.40 -13.75
N PRO A 162 -4.91 -8.51 -13.10
CA PRO A 162 -6.21 -9.14 -13.35
C PRO A 162 -7.37 -8.14 -13.23
N ALA A 163 -8.53 -8.49 -13.77
CA ALA A 163 -9.73 -7.71 -13.53
C ALA A 163 -10.03 -7.70 -12.02
N PRO A 164 -10.11 -6.52 -11.37
CA PRO A 164 -10.49 -6.43 -9.96
C PRO A 164 -11.91 -6.93 -9.77
N ASP A 165 -12.18 -7.55 -8.62
CA ASP A 165 -13.55 -7.92 -8.22
C ASP A 165 -14.45 -6.69 -8.11
N THR A 166 -13.89 -5.56 -7.69
CA THR A 166 -14.56 -4.26 -7.61
C THR A 166 -13.53 -3.16 -7.76
N VAL A 167 -13.83 -2.14 -8.58
CA VAL A 167 -13.04 -0.91 -8.67
C VAL A 167 -13.78 0.15 -7.86
N VAL A 168 -13.21 0.61 -6.76
CA VAL A 168 -13.88 1.57 -5.86
C VAL A 168 -13.59 3.01 -6.27
N LEU A 169 -12.35 3.26 -6.71
CA LEU A 169 -11.86 4.58 -7.09
C LEU A 169 -11.33 4.56 -8.53
N ILE A 170 -11.49 5.68 -9.23
CA ILE A 170 -10.79 5.96 -10.49
C ILE A 170 -10.12 7.31 -10.38
N SER A 171 -8.81 7.35 -10.64
CA SER A 171 -8.05 8.59 -10.70
C SER A 171 -8.13 9.22 -12.09
N TRP A 172 -8.21 10.55 -12.10
CA TRP A 172 -7.90 11.41 -13.24
C TRP A 172 -6.71 12.30 -12.87
N PHE A 173 -5.77 12.47 -13.78
CA PHE A 173 -4.60 13.33 -13.60
C PHE A 173 -4.67 14.55 -14.51
N GLU A 174 -4.03 15.64 -14.10
CA GLU A 174 -3.99 16.90 -14.87
C GLU A 174 -3.45 16.71 -16.30
N GLY A 175 -2.50 15.79 -16.51
CA GLY A 175 -2.02 15.40 -17.83
C GLY A 175 -3.01 14.62 -18.71
N GLY A 176 -4.19 14.26 -18.18
CA GLY A 176 -5.27 13.59 -18.89
C GLY A 176 -5.30 12.07 -18.73
N GLU A 177 -4.34 11.48 -18.02
CA GLU A 177 -4.34 10.05 -17.72
C GLU A 177 -5.46 9.65 -16.75
N VAL A 178 -5.87 8.39 -16.85
CA VAL A 178 -6.79 7.74 -15.92
C VAL A 178 -6.18 6.47 -15.37
N PHE A 179 -6.57 6.10 -14.15
CA PHE A 179 -6.05 4.93 -13.46
C PHE A 179 -7.11 4.31 -12.55
N ARG A 180 -7.15 2.98 -12.51
CA ARG A 180 -7.97 2.23 -11.55
C ARG A 180 -7.24 2.21 -10.21
N SER A 181 -7.77 2.92 -9.20
CA SER A 181 -7.11 3.19 -7.92
C SER A 181 -7.65 2.36 -6.76
#